data_AF-A0A1S7QN45-F1
#
_entry.id   AF-A0A1S7QN45-F1
#
_cell.length_a   1.000
_cell.length_b   1.000
_cell.length_c   1.000
_cell.angle_alpha   90.00
_cell.angle_beta   90.00
_cell.angle_gamma   90.00
#
_symmetry.space_group_name_H-M   'P 1'
#
loop_
_entity.id
_entity.type
_entity.pdbx_description
1 polymer ?
#
loop_
_entity_poly.entity_id
_entity_poly.type
_entity_poly.pdbx_seq_one_letter_code
_entity_poly.pdbx_strand_id
1 'polypeptide(L)'
;MMAGLMAAVANGRLRFTALVTRFVKDRRGVGAVEFAILFPILLALYVTSFELTIGYNTYKRASSASATINDLISKTSSVDKTYLKNMQNVAAAVFAPYSTNGLKLKISGVTIDKQKQAKIAWSWDENDQRPYAVGSAVAVPTRLLIENSFLIHVELSIQHELLMFMPDIASSGVRSITIGRDYFFKQRDAEVTCTNC
;
A
#
# COMPACT_ATOMS: atom_id res chain seq x y z
N MET A 1 74.91 3.48 12.96
CA MET A 1 73.46 3.75 13.15
C MET A 1 72.52 2.73 12.48
N MET A 2 72.94 1.95 11.45
CA MET A 2 72.03 1.00 10.75
C MET A 2 71.67 -0.29 11.52
N ALA A 3 72.46 -0.72 12.51
CA ALA A 3 72.23 -1.98 13.22
C ALA A 3 71.03 -1.93 14.21
N GLY A 4 70.77 -0.77 14.84
CA GLY A 4 69.67 -0.59 15.79
C GLY A 4 68.28 -0.55 15.15
N LEU A 5 68.20 -0.08 13.90
CA LEU A 5 66.94 0.01 13.14
C LEU A 5 66.42 -1.39 12.75
N MET A 6 67.32 -2.31 12.39
CA MET A 6 66.97 -3.67 11.98
C MET A 6 66.45 -4.51 13.14
N ALA A 7 67.00 -4.34 14.35
CA ALA A 7 66.54 -5.04 15.55
C ALA A 7 65.14 -4.58 16.01
N ALA A 8 64.83 -3.28 15.89
CA ALA A 8 63.50 -2.75 16.21
C ALA A 8 62.41 -3.25 15.24
N VAL A 9 62.73 -3.36 13.95
CA VAL A 9 61.82 -3.91 12.93
C VAL A 9 61.60 -5.42 13.13
N ALA A 10 62.64 -6.17 13.49
CA ALA A 10 62.52 -7.60 13.78
C ALA A 10 61.65 -7.88 15.01
N ASN A 11 61.83 -7.12 16.10
CA ASN A 11 60.99 -7.22 17.30
C ASN A 11 59.54 -6.76 17.06
N GLY A 12 59.32 -5.76 16.20
CA GLY A 12 57.98 -5.34 15.77
C GLY A 12 57.27 -6.44 14.98
N ARG A 13 57.98 -7.10 14.06
CA ARG A 13 57.45 -8.24 13.28
C ARG A 13 57.08 -9.42 14.15
N LEU A 14 57.95 -9.80 15.10
CA LEU A 14 57.70 -10.89 16.05
C LEU A 14 56.49 -10.62 16.97
N ARG A 15 56.33 -9.37 17.42
CA ARG A 15 55.17 -8.93 18.22
C ARG A 15 53.87 -8.95 17.41
N PHE A 16 53.91 -8.52 16.15
CA PHE A 16 52.75 -8.55 15.26
C PHE A 16 52.33 -10.00 14.95
N THR A 17 53.27 -10.89 14.65
CA THR A 17 52.98 -12.32 14.44
C THR A 17 52.41 -13.00 15.68
N ALA A 18 52.89 -12.63 16.88
CA ALA A 18 52.36 -13.13 18.15
C ALA A 18 50.94 -12.61 18.44
N LEU A 19 50.63 -11.36 18.09
CA LEU A 19 49.29 -10.79 18.21
C LEU A 19 48.32 -11.46 17.24
N VAL A 20 48.70 -11.66 15.98
CA VAL A 20 47.86 -12.33 14.97
C VAL A 20 47.61 -13.79 15.36
N THR A 21 48.62 -14.55 15.79
CA THR A 21 48.41 -15.93 16.25
C THR A 21 47.55 -16.01 17.52
N ARG A 22 47.65 -15.04 18.43
CA ARG A 22 46.76 -14.92 19.59
C ARG A 22 45.33 -14.61 19.17
N PHE A 23 45.11 -13.72 18.20
CA PHE A 23 43.78 -13.44 17.65
C PHE A 23 43.18 -14.66 16.93
N VAL A 24 43.98 -15.41 16.16
CA VAL A 24 43.53 -16.63 15.47
C VAL A 24 43.21 -17.77 16.45
N LYS A 25 43.94 -17.86 17.58
CA LYS A 25 43.63 -18.81 18.66
C LYS A 25 42.46 -18.37 19.55
N ASP A 26 42.05 -17.10 19.49
CA ASP A 26 40.99 -16.59 20.36
C ASP A 26 39.60 -16.99 19.83
N ARG A 27 39.11 -18.12 20.32
CA ARG A 27 37.76 -18.63 20.01
C ARG A 27 36.63 -17.76 20.53
N ARG A 28 36.91 -16.75 21.38
CA ARG A 28 35.90 -15.83 21.91
C ARG A 28 35.41 -14.83 20.85
N GLY A 29 36.15 -14.65 19.75
CA GLY A 29 35.78 -13.76 18.64
C GLY A 29 34.82 -14.37 17.61
N VAL A 30 34.58 -15.68 17.65
CA VAL A 30 33.71 -16.38 16.68
C VAL A 30 32.28 -15.83 16.73
N GLY A 31 31.75 -15.58 17.94
CA GLY A 31 30.42 -14.99 18.10
C GLY A 31 30.28 -13.59 17.50
N ALA A 32 31.36 -12.80 17.44
CA ALA A 32 31.33 -11.48 16.81
C ALA A 32 31.22 -11.57 15.28
N VAL A 33 31.87 -12.57 14.66
CA VAL A 33 31.80 -12.81 13.21
C VAL A 33 30.42 -13.35 12.83
N GLU A 34 29.89 -14.29 13.61
CA GLU A 34 28.52 -14.81 13.40
C GLU A 34 27.48 -13.69 13.54
N PHE A 35 27.61 -12.84 14.55
CA PHE A 35 26.74 -11.68 14.72
C PHE A 35 26.85 -10.70 13.56
N ALA A 36 28.06 -10.41 13.06
CA ALA A 36 28.25 -9.50 11.94
C ALA A 36 27.56 -9.96 10.64
N ILE A 37 27.38 -11.28 10.45
CA ILE A 37 26.69 -11.85 9.28
C ILE A 37 25.18 -11.97 9.53
N LEU A 38 24.77 -12.45 10.71
CA LEU A 38 23.36 -12.71 11.01
C LEU A 38 22.57 -11.44 11.30
N PHE A 39 23.17 -10.48 12.02
CA PHE A 39 22.52 -9.23 12.39
C PHE A 39 21.93 -8.46 11.20
N PRO A 40 22.66 -8.18 10.10
CA PRO A 40 22.10 -7.44 8.97
C PRO A 40 20.93 -8.19 8.30
N ILE A 41 21.00 -9.53 8.22
CA ILE A 41 19.92 -10.35 7.63
C ILE A 41 18.68 -10.29 8.51
N LEU A 42 18.84 -10.49 9.83
CA LEU A 42 17.73 -10.45 10.79
C LEU A 42 17.09 -9.05 10.85
N LEU A 43 17.91 -8.00 10.81
CA LEU A 43 17.42 -6.61 10.76
C LEU A 43 16.60 -6.36 9.49
N ALA A 44 17.10 -6.77 8.32
CA ALA A 44 16.40 -6.60 7.05
C ALA A 44 15.06 -7.34 7.04
N LEU A 45 15.02 -8.58 7.53
CA LEU A 45 13.79 -9.37 7.64
C LEU A 45 12.79 -8.75 8.61
N TYR A 46 13.25 -8.25 9.76
CA TYR A 46 12.40 -7.59 10.75
C TYR A 46 11.76 -6.32 10.18
N VAL A 47 12.58 -5.44 9.60
CA VAL A 47 12.11 -4.18 9.00
C VAL A 47 11.15 -4.45 7.83
N THR A 48 11.49 -5.39 6.95
CA THR A 48 10.62 -5.75 5.82
C THR A 48 9.27 -6.29 6.31
N SER A 49 9.28 -7.16 7.31
CA SER A 49 8.04 -7.71 7.88
C SER A 49 7.18 -6.62 8.52
N PHE A 50 7.80 -5.66 9.20
CA PHE A 50 7.11 -4.51 9.79
C PHE A 50 6.44 -3.64 8.71
N GLU A 51 7.16 -3.25 7.66
CA GLU A 51 6.63 -2.46 6.54
C GLU A 51 5.50 -3.18 5.82
N LEU A 52 5.68 -4.47 5.50
CA LEU A 52 4.63 -5.28 4.89
C LEU A 52 3.37 -5.33 5.76
N THR A 53 3.54 -5.40 7.08
CA THR A 53 2.40 -5.43 8.01
C THR A 53 1.63 -4.10 7.97
N ILE A 54 2.31 -2.96 7.95
CA ILE A 54 1.65 -1.66 7.84
C ILE A 54 0.96 -1.51 6.47
N GLY A 55 1.66 -1.82 5.38
CA GLY A 55 1.08 -1.79 4.03
C GLY A 55 -0.15 -2.69 3.90
N TYR A 56 -0.09 -3.90 4.48
CA TYR A 56 -1.22 -4.84 4.50
C TYR A 56 -2.39 -4.34 5.35
N ASN A 57 -2.13 -3.69 6.48
CA ASN A 57 -3.18 -3.07 7.29
C ASN A 57 -3.88 -1.94 6.53
N THR A 58 -3.13 -1.11 5.81
CA THR A 58 -3.68 -0.07 4.92
C THR A 58 -4.51 -0.70 3.79
N TYR A 59 -3.99 -1.76 3.16
CA TYR A 59 -4.70 -2.56 2.16
C TYR A 59 -6.05 -3.05 2.71
N LYS A 60 -6.06 -3.68 3.89
CA LYS A 60 -7.30 -4.17 4.53
C LYS A 60 -8.30 -3.03 4.79
N ARG A 61 -7.83 -1.90 5.31
CA ARG A 61 -8.68 -0.73 5.58
C ARG A 61 -9.26 -0.11 4.32
N ALA A 62 -8.48 0.02 3.25
CA ALA A 62 -8.98 0.46 1.94
C ALA A 62 -10.10 -0.45 1.44
N SER A 63 -9.93 -1.77 1.59
CA SER A 63 -10.94 -2.77 1.23
C SER A 63 -12.22 -2.62 2.06
N SER A 64 -12.07 -2.52 3.38
CA SER A 64 -13.20 -2.35 4.30
C SER A 64 -13.93 -1.03 4.07
N ALA A 65 -13.21 0.07 3.84
CA ALA A 65 -13.81 1.37 3.56
C ALA A 65 -14.62 1.35 2.26
N SER A 66 -14.06 0.80 1.19
CA SER A 66 -14.75 0.68 -0.10
C SER A 66 -16.03 -0.17 0.03
N ALA A 67 -15.95 -1.28 0.74
CA ALA A 67 -17.10 -2.15 0.99
C ALA A 67 -18.18 -1.46 1.85
N THR A 68 -17.79 -0.76 2.92
CA THR A 68 -18.73 -0.03 3.79
C THR A 68 -19.41 1.11 3.05
N ILE A 69 -18.67 1.91 2.28
CA ILE A 69 -19.25 2.98 1.45
C ILE A 69 -20.24 2.39 0.46
N ASN A 70 -19.88 1.30 -0.20
CA ASN A 70 -20.75 0.64 -1.15
C ASN A 70 -22.03 0.13 -0.48
N ASP A 71 -21.94 -0.54 0.68
CA ASP A 71 -23.09 -1.02 1.44
C ASP A 71 -24.03 0.11 1.90
N LEU A 72 -23.50 1.29 2.23
CA LEU A 72 -24.30 2.46 2.56
C LEU A 72 -25.09 2.99 1.35
N ILE A 73 -24.42 3.15 0.21
CA ILE A 73 -25.04 3.62 -1.04
C ILE A 73 -26.07 2.60 -1.55
N SER A 74 -25.79 1.31 -1.35
CA SER A 74 -26.66 0.21 -1.77
C SER A 74 -28.01 0.17 -1.04
N LYS A 75 -28.11 0.85 0.11
CA LYS A 75 -29.33 0.87 0.92
C LYS A 75 -30.25 2.04 0.59
N THR A 76 -29.84 2.94 -0.31
CA THR A 76 -30.61 4.11 -0.69
C THR A 76 -31.09 4.00 -2.13
N SER A 77 -32.27 4.54 -2.42
CA SER A 77 -32.82 4.56 -3.78
C SER A 77 -32.28 5.71 -4.64
N SER A 78 -31.82 6.77 -3.99
CA SER A 78 -31.22 7.94 -4.64
C SER A 78 -30.11 8.53 -3.79
N VAL A 79 -29.10 9.07 -4.44
CA VAL A 79 -28.00 9.82 -3.82
C VAL A 79 -27.88 11.20 -4.44
N ASP A 80 -27.27 12.11 -3.70
CA ASP A 80 -26.85 13.43 -4.18
C ASP A 80 -25.36 13.64 -3.87
N LYS A 81 -24.79 14.70 -4.45
CA LYS A 81 -23.39 15.09 -4.21
C LYS A 81 -23.07 15.30 -2.73
N THR A 82 -24.01 15.82 -1.94
CA THR A 82 -23.81 16.06 -0.50
C THR A 82 -23.66 14.74 0.26
N TYR A 83 -24.49 13.75 -0.07
CA TYR A 83 -24.43 12.40 0.46
C TYR A 83 -23.13 11.71 0.06
N LEU A 84 -22.71 11.81 -1.20
CA LEU A 84 -21.45 11.23 -1.67
C LEU A 84 -20.23 11.90 -1.03
N LYS A 85 -20.26 13.23 -0.83
CA LYS A 85 -19.22 13.94 -0.09
C LYS A 85 -19.08 13.45 1.35
N ASN A 86 -20.18 13.12 2.01
CA ASN A 86 -20.14 12.53 3.35
C ASN A 86 -19.50 11.13 3.39
N MET A 87 -19.40 10.41 2.26
CA MET A 87 -18.68 9.13 2.20
C MET A 87 -17.18 9.28 2.43
N GLN A 88 -16.60 10.47 2.22
CA GLN A 88 -15.21 10.76 2.61
C GLN A 88 -15.03 10.66 4.12
N ASN A 89 -16.01 11.14 4.90
CA ASN A 89 -15.99 11.03 6.36
C ASN A 89 -16.13 9.58 6.81
N VAL A 90 -16.93 8.78 6.10
CA VAL A 90 -17.04 7.33 6.34
C VAL A 90 -15.70 6.64 6.09
N ALA A 91 -15.04 6.96 4.97
CA ALA A 91 -13.70 6.44 4.69
C ALA A 91 -12.72 6.82 5.80
N ALA A 92 -12.68 8.10 6.20
CA ALA A 92 -11.81 8.57 7.29
C ALA A 92 -12.06 7.83 8.61
N ALA A 93 -13.33 7.59 8.98
CA ALA A 93 -13.69 6.84 10.18
C ALA A 93 -13.20 5.38 10.12
N VAL A 94 -13.31 4.71 8.96
CA VAL A 94 -12.81 3.34 8.77
C VAL A 94 -11.28 3.29 8.76
N PHE A 95 -10.62 4.34 8.30
CA PHE A 95 -9.16 4.43 8.29
C PHE A 95 -8.56 4.79 9.65
N ALA A 96 -9.33 5.36 10.58
CA ALA A 96 -8.83 5.73 11.91
C ALA A 96 -8.12 4.56 12.62
N PRO A 97 -6.94 4.78 13.25
CA PRO A 97 -6.29 6.08 13.49
C PRO A 97 -5.32 6.54 12.39
N TYR A 98 -5.33 5.92 11.20
CA TYR A 98 -4.44 6.28 10.10
C TYR A 98 -4.92 7.53 9.36
N SER A 99 -3.98 8.34 8.88
CA SER A 99 -4.29 9.49 8.03
C SER A 99 -4.86 9.05 6.68
N THR A 100 -5.84 9.80 6.18
CA THR A 100 -6.40 9.67 4.82
C THR A 100 -5.87 10.74 3.86
N ASN A 101 -4.73 11.37 4.17
CA ASN A 101 -4.11 12.34 3.27
C ASN A 101 -3.83 11.71 1.90
N GLY A 102 -4.28 12.38 0.84
CA GLY A 102 -4.11 11.88 -0.54
C GLY A 102 -5.00 10.69 -0.88
N LEU A 103 -6.03 10.38 -0.07
CA LEU A 103 -7.07 9.43 -0.43
C LEU A 103 -7.91 9.99 -1.57
N LYS A 104 -8.02 9.22 -2.65
CA LYS A 104 -8.91 9.47 -3.78
C LYS A 104 -10.06 8.49 -3.73
N LEU A 105 -11.28 8.99 -3.91
CA LEU A 105 -12.51 8.24 -3.81
C LEU A 105 -13.36 8.55 -5.03
N LYS A 106 -13.61 7.55 -5.87
CA LYS A 106 -14.57 7.64 -6.95
C LYS A 106 -15.70 6.67 -6.71
N ILE A 107 -16.90 7.11 -7.04
CA ILE A 107 -18.12 6.32 -6.87
C ILE A 107 -18.88 6.41 -8.18
N SER A 108 -19.24 5.27 -8.73
CA SER A 108 -19.96 5.17 -9.99
C SER A 108 -21.15 4.23 -9.87
N GLY A 109 -22.28 4.64 -10.45
CA GLY A 109 -23.38 3.77 -10.75
C GLY A 109 -23.16 3.12 -12.12
N VAL A 110 -23.27 1.81 -12.20
CA VAL A 110 -23.05 1.04 -13.43
C VAL A 110 -24.30 0.22 -13.75
N THR A 111 -24.88 0.44 -14.92
CA THR A 111 -26.00 -0.35 -15.42
C THR A 111 -25.50 -1.43 -16.37
N ILE A 112 -26.06 -2.63 -16.29
CA ILE A 112 -25.76 -3.75 -17.18
C ILE A 112 -27.00 -4.03 -18.04
N ASP A 113 -26.86 -3.81 -19.35
CA ASP A 113 -27.94 -4.04 -20.30
C ASP A 113 -28.19 -5.53 -20.59
N LYS A 114 -29.22 -5.81 -21.41
CA LYS A 114 -29.58 -7.18 -21.83
C LYS A 114 -28.48 -7.88 -22.62
N GLN A 115 -27.56 -7.12 -23.23
CA GLN A 115 -26.41 -7.63 -23.96
C GLN A 115 -25.17 -7.79 -23.07
N LYS A 116 -25.34 -7.72 -21.75
CA LYS A 116 -24.28 -7.82 -20.73
C LYS A 116 -23.19 -6.76 -20.89
N GLN A 117 -23.53 -5.59 -21.44
CA GLN A 117 -22.63 -4.46 -21.53
C GLN A 117 -22.79 -3.58 -20.30
N ALA A 118 -21.71 -3.40 -19.55
CA ALA A 118 -21.66 -2.52 -18.39
C ALA A 118 -21.38 -1.08 -18.83
N LYS A 119 -22.26 -0.15 -18.46
CA LYS A 119 -22.18 1.28 -18.80
C LYS A 119 -22.32 2.15 -17.57
N ILE A 120 -21.62 3.27 -17.52
CA ILE A 120 -21.78 4.28 -16.47
C ILE A 120 -23.18 4.90 -16.56
N ALA A 121 -23.96 4.83 -15.50
CA ALA A 121 -25.19 5.59 -15.33
C ALA A 121 -24.89 6.99 -14.77
N TRP A 122 -24.01 7.07 -13.77
CA TRP A 122 -23.52 8.30 -13.16
C TRP A 122 -22.16 8.07 -12.50
N SER A 123 -21.39 9.12 -12.29
CA SER A 123 -20.11 9.04 -11.57
C SER A 123 -19.81 10.31 -10.79
N TRP A 124 -19.06 10.17 -9.71
CA TRP A 124 -18.64 11.26 -8.83
C TRP A 124 -17.25 10.95 -8.26
N ASP A 125 -16.43 11.97 -8.04
CA ASP A 125 -15.12 11.85 -7.37
C ASP A 125 -14.98 12.78 -6.15
N GLU A 126 -13.89 12.61 -5.41
CA GLU A 126 -13.65 13.35 -4.17
C GLU A 126 -13.56 14.87 -4.33
N ASN A 127 -13.34 15.36 -5.57
CA ASN A 127 -13.21 16.76 -5.91
C ASN A 127 -14.52 17.35 -6.45
N ASP A 128 -15.64 16.64 -6.28
CA ASP A 128 -16.97 16.99 -6.76
C ASP A 128 -17.08 17.06 -8.30
N GLN A 129 -16.21 16.31 -8.99
CA GLN A 129 -16.21 16.19 -10.45
C GLN A 129 -16.88 14.89 -10.90
N ARG A 130 -17.12 14.79 -12.21
CA ARG A 130 -17.66 13.58 -12.86
C ARG A 130 -16.51 12.88 -13.60
N PRO A 131 -15.87 11.85 -13.00
CA PRO A 131 -14.67 11.23 -13.58
C PRO A 131 -14.94 10.42 -14.86
N TYR A 132 -16.17 9.92 -15.03
CA TYR A 132 -16.56 9.12 -16.19
C TYR A 132 -17.81 9.67 -16.87
N ALA A 133 -17.80 9.69 -18.21
CA ALA A 133 -18.96 10.09 -19.00
C ALA A 133 -20.10 9.06 -18.90
N VAL A 134 -21.34 9.55 -18.80
CA VAL A 134 -22.53 8.69 -18.83
C VAL A 134 -22.59 7.91 -20.14
N GLY A 135 -22.88 6.62 -20.07
CA GLY A 135 -22.92 5.70 -21.19
C GLY A 135 -21.56 5.11 -21.59
N SER A 136 -20.45 5.56 -21.01
CA SER A 136 -19.13 4.97 -21.25
C SER A 136 -19.06 3.53 -20.74
N ALA A 137 -18.35 2.67 -21.46
CA ALA A 137 -18.18 1.27 -21.09
C ALA A 137 -17.22 1.11 -19.92
N VAL A 138 -17.53 0.22 -18.99
CA VAL A 138 -16.71 -0.08 -17.80
C VAL A 138 -16.33 -1.55 -17.77
N ALA A 139 -15.08 -1.83 -17.43
CA ALA A 139 -14.61 -3.18 -17.20
C ALA A 139 -15.18 -3.72 -15.87
N VAL A 140 -16.20 -4.57 -15.97
CA VAL A 140 -16.79 -5.29 -14.83
C VAL A 140 -16.38 -6.76 -14.90
N PRO A 141 -16.00 -7.40 -13.78
CA PRO A 141 -15.71 -8.83 -13.76
C PRO A 141 -16.86 -9.66 -14.35
N THR A 142 -16.52 -10.64 -15.19
CA THR A 142 -17.51 -11.44 -15.95
C THR A 142 -18.59 -12.11 -15.09
N ARG A 143 -18.26 -12.44 -13.83
CA ARG A 143 -19.19 -13.03 -12.86
C ARG A 143 -20.29 -12.07 -12.39
N LEU A 144 -20.07 -10.76 -12.53
CA LEU A 144 -21.03 -9.72 -12.13
C LEU A 144 -21.83 -9.18 -13.32
N LEU A 145 -21.53 -9.62 -14.55
CA LEU A 145 -22.27 -9.27 -15.77
C LEU A 145 -23.60 -10.02 -15.84
N ILE A 146 -24.51 -9.66 -14.94
CA ILE A 146 -25.88 -10.18 -14.88
C ILE A 146 -26.78 -9.21 -15.64
N GLU A 147 -27.57 -9.73 -16.58
CA GLU A 147 -28.47 -8.92 -17.41
C GLU A 147 -29.48 -8.14 -16.55
N ASN A 148 -29.78 -6.90 -16.97
CA ASN A 148 -30.72 -6.00 -16.30
C ASN A 148 -30.40 -5.82 -14.81
N SER A 149 -29.12 -5.68 -14.48
CA SER A 149 -28.69 -5.44 -13.11
C SER A 149 -27.97 -4.11 -12.98
N PHE A 150 -28.01 -3.57 -11.77
CA PHE A 150 -27.34 -2.33 -11.42
C PHE A 150 -26.27 -2.61 -10.37
N LEU A 151 -25.07 -2.08 -10.60
CA LEU A 151 -23.93 -2.21 -9.71
C LEU A 151 -23.50 -0.83 -9.21
N ILE A 152 -23.06 -0.78 -7.96
CA ILE A 152 -22.28 0.34 -7.45
C ILE A 152 -20.82 -0.06 -7.51
N HIS A 153 -19.99 0.79 -8.11
CA HIS A 153 -18.55 0.65 -8.18
C HIS A 153 -17.91 1.74 -7.34
N VAL A 154 -17.15 1.34 -6.32
CA VAL A 154 -16.38 2.25 -5.48
C VAL A 154 -14.90 2.00 -5.77
N GLU A 155 -14.20 3.05 -6.19
CA GLU A 155 -12.76 3.08 -6.34
C GLU A 155 -12.15 3.90 -5.21
N LEU A 156 -11.27 3.31 -4.43
CA LEU A 156 -10.55 4.00 -3.37
C LEU A 156 -9.07 3.77 -3.54
N SER A 157 -8.29 4.85 -3.62
CA SER A 157 -6.84 4.75 -3.68
C SER A 157 -6.20 5.68 -2.66
N ILE A 158 -5.12 5.24 -2.04
CA ILE A 158 -4.36 6.04 -1.07
C ILE A 158 -2.88 5.83 -1.29
N GLN A 159 -2.10 6.91 -1.15
CA GLN A 159 -0.64 6.82 -1.18
C GLN A 159 -0.13 6.37 0.18
N HIS A 160 0.62 5.26 0.20
CA HIS A 160 1.27 4.77 1.39
C HIS A 160 2.77 5.02 1.28
N GLU A 161 3.31 5.83 2.20
CA GLU A 161 4.75 6.12 2.26
C GLU A 161 5.49 4.96 2.91
N LEU A 162 6.60 4.53 2.29
CA LEU A 162 7.49 3.51 2.83
C LEU A 162 8.51 4.20 3.73
N LEU A 163 8.56 3.84 5.00
CA LEU A 163 9.39 4.55 5.98
C LEU A 163 10.87 4.16 5.88
N MET A 164 11.19 2.92 5.47
CA MET A 164 12.53 2.34 5.63
C MET A 164 13.23 1.79 4.39
N PHE A 165 12.68 1.94 3.17
CA PHE A 165 13.47 1.64 1.97
C PHE A 165 14.53 2.75 1.81
N MET A 166 15.73 2.49 2.35
CA MET A 166 16.84 3.44 2.49
C MET A 166 16.92 4.37 1.27
N PRO A 167 16.60 5.67 1.42
CA PRO A 167 16.41 6.57 0.29
C PRO A 167 17.68 6.85 -0.52
N ASP A 168 18.84 6.33 -0.09
CA ASP A 168 20.17 6.69 -0.61
C ASP A 168 20.96 5.53 -1.25
N ILE A 169 20.51 4.27 -1.12
CA ILE A 169 21.14 3.12 -1.82
C ILE A 169 20.41 2.73 -3.11
N ALA A 170 19.17 3.17 -3.29
CA ALA A 170 18.46 3.04 -4.55
C ALA A 170 18.25 4.44 -5.14
N SER A 171 19.03 4.77 -6.17
CA SER A 171 18.92 6.03 -6.94
C SER A 171 17.56 6.23 -7.65
N SER A 172 16.62 5.32 -7.43
CA SER A 172 15.24 5.31 -7.94
C SER A 172 14.20 5.26 -6.82
N GLY A 173 14.59 5.53 -5.56
CA GLY A 173 13.86 5.24 -4.33
C GLY A 173 12.35 5.48 -4.39
N VAL A 174 11.58 4.40 -4.48
CA VAL A 174 10.11 4.43 -4.42
C VAL A 174 9.72 4.87 -3.00
N ARG A 175 9.40 6.16 -2.85
CA ARG A 175 9.02 6.76 -1.56
C ARG A 175 7.57 6.47 -1.17
N SER A 176 6.73 6.17 -2.15
CA SER A 176 5.32 5.86 -1.92
C SER A 176 4.81 4.81 -2.91
N ILE A 177 3.87 3.99 -2.44
CA ILE A 177 3.12 3.04 -3.24
C ILE A 177 1.64 3.42 -3.15
N THR A 178 0.97 3.50 -4.29
CA THR A 178 -0.48 3.72 -4.31
C THR A 178 -1.19 2.39 -4.06
N ILE A 179 -1.93 2.31 -2.96
CA ILE A 179 -2.77 1.16 -2.61
C ILE A 179 -4.18 1.47 -3.10
N GLY A 180 -4.60 0.78 -4.16
CA GLY A 180 -5.92 0.92 -4.78
C GLY A 180 -6.88 -0.21 -4.41
N ARG A 181 -8.18 0.10 -4.50
CA ARG A 181 -9.29 -0.83 -4.37
C ARG A 181 -10.44 -0.50 -5.29
N ASP A 182 -10.89 -1.54 -5.98
CA ASP A 182 -12.11 -1.56 -6.76
C ASP A 182 -13.10 -2.50 -6.08
N TYR A 183 -14.26 -1.98 -5.70
CA TYR A 183 -15.31 -2.78 -5.09
C TYR A 183 -16.62 -2.62 -5.85
N PHE A 184 -17.08 -3.71 -6.46
CA PHE A 184 -18.37 -3.80 -7.14
C PHE A 184 -19.37 -4.51 -6.25
N PHE A 185 -20.58 -3.95 -6.14
CA PHE A 185 -21.68 -4.60 -5.43
C PHE A 185 -22.94 -4.53 -6.27
N LYS A 186 -23.66 -5.64 -6.32
CA LYS A 186 -24.93 -5.73 -7.02
C LYS A 186 -26.07 -5.29 -6.11
N GLN A 187 -26.89 -4.36 -6.60
CA GLN A 187 -28.13 -4.01 -5.92
C GLN A 187 -29.15 -5.14 -5.96
N ARG A 188 -29.84 -5.34 -4.85
CA ARG A 188 -30.98 -6.27 -4.77
C ARG A 188 -32.29 -5.63 -5.23
N ASP A 189 -32.43 -4.33 -5.00
CA ASP A 189 -33.66 -3.59 -5.25
C ASP A 189 -33.55 -2.76 -6.55
N ALA A 190 -34.11 -1.55 -6.54
CA ALA A 190 -34.12 -0.62 -7.66
C ALA A 190 -32.74 0.01 -7.94
N GLU A 191 -32.61 0.56 -9.14
CA GLU A 191 -31.46 1.36 -9.55
C GLU A 191 -31.26 2.58 -8.62
N VAL A 192 -30.03 2.76 -8.14
CA VAL A 192 -29.68 3.95 -7.35
C VAL A 192 -29.44 5.09 -8.32
N THR A 193 -30.32 6.08 -8.30
CA THR A 193 -30.20 7.27 -9.14
C THR A 193 -29.34 8.33 -8.45
N CYS A 194 -28.53 9.09 -9.20
CA CYS A 194 -27.99 10.34 -8.67
C CYS A 194 -28.74 11.53 -9.26
N THR A 195 -29.18 12.46 -8.39
CA THR A 195 -29.98 13.62 -8.78
C THR A 195 -29.17 14.77 -9.35
N ASN A 196 -27.91 14.94 -8.90
CA ASN A 196 -27.03 16.05 -9.30
C ASN A 196 -25.57 15.63 -9.54
N CYS A 197 -25.33 14.34 -9.77
CA CYS A 197 -24.11 13.78 -10.34
C CYS A 197 -24.29 13.52 -11.83
#